data_AF-A0A162DE10-F1
#
_entry.id   AF-A0A162DE10-F1
#
_cell.length_a   1.000
_cell.length_b   1.000
_cell.length_c   1.000
_cell.angle_alpha   90.00
_cell.angle_beta   90.00
_cell.angle_gamma   90.00
#
_symmetry.space_group_name_H-M   'P 1'
#
loop_
_entity.id
_entity.type
_entity.pdbx_description
1 polymer ?
#
loop_
_entity_poly.entity_id
_entity_poly.type
_entity_poly.pdbx_seq_one_letter_code
_entity_poly.pdbx_strand_id
1 'polypeptide(L)'
;MFGEILHRSLIGLGFSSLITFISLTSFTVQDTDLAIFQLWLFMLGNMLLGIYFGVSTFIFNIENWSPLKQFFVHFALSLVVWFFISIFIMGWIQLTAFSLLFSFSIFIGIYLLIAFIFTFYYKKIETELNDSVK
;
A
#
# COMPACT_ATOMS: atom_id res chain seq x y z
N MET A 1 0.89 -22.22 0.03
CA MET A 1 1.00 -21.11 1.00
C MET A 1 2.32 -20.35 0.86
N PHE A 2 3.49 -20.98 1.06
CA PHE A 2 4.79 -20.29 0.94
C PHE A 2 5.02 -19.64 -0.45
N GLY A 3 4.77 -20.37 -1.54
CA GLY A 3 4.92 -19.84 -2.90
C GLY A 3 4.03 -18.61 -3.18
N GLU A 4 2.82 -18.58 -2.62
CA GLU A 4 1.89 -17.47 -2.78
C GLU A 4 2.34 -16.23 -2.00
N ILE A 5 2.85 -16.42 -0.77
CA ILE A 5 3.47 -15.34 0.02
C ILE A 5 4.65 -14.75 -0.74
N LEU A 6 5.53 -15.59 -1.29
CA LEU A 6 6.68 -15.15 -2.07
C LEU A 6 6.24 -14.40 -3.32
N HIS A 7 5.27 -14.93 -4.09
CA HIS A 7 4.75 -14.29 -5.29
C HIS A 7 4.20 -12.89 -5.01
N ARG A 8 3.32 -12.75 -4.00
CA ARG A 8 2.74 -11.45 -3.62
C ARG A 8 3.79 -10.48 -3.08
N SER A 9 4.78 -10.99 -2.34
CA SER A 9 5.90 -10.19 -1.87
C SER A 9 6.74 -9.66 -3.03
N LEU A 10 7.02 -10.48 -4.05
CA LEU A 10 7.76 -10.07 -5.24
C LEU A 10 7.02 -9.00 -6.04
N ILE A 11 5.69 -9.13 -6.20
CA ILE A 11 4.87 -8.08 -6.84
C ILE A 11 4.96 -6.78 -6.03
N GLY A 12 4.80 -6.87 -4.72
CA GLY A 12 4.91 -5.72 -3.81
C GLY A 12 6.28 -5.04 -3.87
N LEU A 13 7.36 -5.83 -3.92
CA LEU A 13 8.72 -5.33 -4.12
C LEU A 13 8.91 -4.66 -5.49
N GLY A 14 8.27 -5.18 -6.54
CA GLY A 14 8.24 -4.54 -7.86
C GLY A 14 7.64 -3.14 -7.80
N PHE A 15 6.46 -2.98 -7.18
CA PHE A 15 5.88 -1.64 -6.98
C PHE A 15 6.76 -0.73 -6.11
N SER A 16 7.34 -1.27 -5.04
CA SER A 16 8.30 -0.54 -4.21
C SER A 16 9.51 -0.04 -5.00
N SER A 17 10.06 -0.84 -5.91
CA SER A 17 11.18 -0.42 -6.76
C SER A 17 10.80 0.71 -7.72
N LEU A 18 9.58 0.68 -8.28
CA LEU A 18 9.08 1.76 -9.14
C LEU A 18 8.94 3.07 -8.35
N ILE A 19 8.33 3.02 -7.17
CA ILE A 19 8.19 4.18 -6.29
C ILE A 19 9.57 4.73 -5.92
N THR A 20 10.49 3.86 -5.49
CA THR A 20 11.86 4.23 -5.13
C THR A 20 12.58 4.88 -6.31
N PHE A 21 12.44 4.34 -7.51
CA PHE A 21 13.06 4.90 -8.71
C PHE A 21 12.49 6.28 -9.07
N ILE A 22 11.18 6.48 -8.93
CA ILE A 22 10.54 7.79 -9.12
C ILE A 22 11.08 8.82 -8.10
N SER A 23 11.17 8.43 -6.82
CA SER A 23 11.74 9.29 -5.77
C SER A 23 13.20 9.63 -6.05
N LEU A 24 14.02 8.64 -6.41
CA LEU A 24 15.43 8.84 -6.77
C LEU A 24 15.58 9.78 -7.97
N THR A 25 14.78 9.58 -9.02
CA THR A 25 14.76 10.47 -10.20
C THR A 25 14.44 11.90 -9.79
N SER A 26 13.51 12.09 -8.86
CA SER A 26 13.15 13.42 -8.36
C SER A 26 14.33 14.09 -7.63
N PHE A 27 15.06 13.35 -6.80
CA PHE A 27 16.26 13.88 -6.12
C PHE A 27 17.39 14.18 -7.12
N THR A 28 17.61 13.32 -8.12
CA THR A 28 18.61 13.55 -9.16
C THR A 28 18.30 14.78 -10.00
N VAL A 29 17.05 15.00 -10.40
CA VAL A 29 16.65 16.17 -11.21
C VAL A 29 16.75 17.48 -10.41
N GLN A 30 16.57 17.41 -9.09
CA GLN A 30 16.65 18.58 -8.19
C GLN A 30 18.07 18.82 -7.65
N ASP A 31 19.06 18.04 -8.09
CA ASP A 31 20.45 18.08 -7.59
C ASP A 31 20.53 18.04 -6.06
N THR A 32 19.66 17.22 -5.45
CA THR A 32 19.54 17.10 -4.00
C THR A 32 20.46 16.02 -3.46
N ASP A 33 21.46 16.42 -2.69
CA ASP A 33 22.34 15.50 -1.98
C ASP A 33 21.64 14.88 -0.76
N LEU A 34 21.48 13.56 -0.78
CA LEU A 34 20.99 12.78 0.36
C LEU A 34 22.11 11.94 0.96
N ALA A 35 22.16 11.89 2.29
CA ALA A 35 23.03 10.97 2.98
C ALA A 35 22.71 9.52 2.58
N ILE A 36 23.74 8.73 2.26
CA ILE A 36 23.60 7.32 1.82
C ILE A 36 22.75 6.52 2.82
N PHE A 37 22.96 6.75 4.12
CA PHE A 37 22.18 6.09 5.16
C PHE A 37 20.68 6.40 5.09
N GLN A 38 20.32 7.66 4.81
CA GLN A 38 18.92 8.08 4.68
C GLN A 38 18.29 7.46 3.43
N LEU A 39 19.03 7.43 2.31
CA LEU A 39 18.58 6.75 1.10
C LEU A 39 18.33 5.26 1.35
N TRP A 40 19.26 4.59 2.03
CA TRP A 40 19.12 3.18 2.40
C TRP A 40 17.89 2.92 3.28
N LEU A 41 17.62 3.78 4.26
CA LEU A 41 16.40 3.71 5.08
C LEU A 41 15.12 3.89 4.25
N PHE A 42 15.12 4.81 3.28
CA PHE A 42 13.97 4.99 2.39
C PHE A 42 13.72 3.76 1.50
N MET A 43 14.77 3.17 0.96
CA MET A 43 14.67 1.91 0.20
C MET A 43 14.12 0.79 1.08
N LEU A 44 14.66 0.62 2.29
CA LEU A 44 14.20 -0.40 3.23
C LEU A 44 12.73 -0.21 3.60
N GLY A 45 12.32 1.01 3.97
CA GLY A 45 10.93 1.30 4.33
C GLY A 45 9.96 1.04 3.17
N ASN A 46 10.32 1.42 1.95
CA ASN A 46 9.53 1.11 0.75
C ASN A 46 9.43 -0.40 0.51
N MET A 47 10.52 -1.15 0.67
CA MET A 47 10.50 -2.61 0.52
C MET A 47 9.60 -3.28 1.56
N LEU A 48 9.67 -2.84 2.82
CA LEU A 48 8.81 -3.34 3.90
C LEU A 48 7.33 -3.04 3.61
N LEU A 49 7.01 -1.83 3.16
CA LEU A 49 5.65 -1.47 2.75
C LEU A 49 5.18 -2.31 1.54
N GLY A 50 6.02 -2.48 0.53
CA GLY A 50 5.72 -3.29 -0.65
C GLY A 50 5.39 -4.73 -0.27
N ILE A 51 6.25 -5.38 0.52
CA ILE A 51 6.02 -6.75 1.02
C ILE A 51 4.73 -6.80 1.85
N TYR A 52 4.56 -5.86 2.78
CA TYR A 52 3.37 -5.80 3.63
C TYR A 52 2.09 -5.71 2.79
N PHE A 53 1.98 -4.75 1.88
CA PHE A 53 0.79 -4.57 1.05
C PHE A 53 0.56 -5.74 0.09
N GLY A 54 1.63 -6.40 -0.36
CA GLY A 54 1.52 -7.66 -1.12
C GLY A 54 0.89 -8.76 -0.27
N VAL A 55 1.42 -9.02 0.93
CA VAL A 55 0.99 -10.12 1.80
C VAL A 55 -0.36 -9.83 2.47
N SER A 56 -0.65 -8.58 2.85
CA SER A 56 -1.90 -8.22 3.54
C SER A 56 -3.14 -8.54 2.70
N THR A 57 -3.02 -8.64 1.38
CA THR A 57 -4.11 -9.07 0.49
C THR A 57 -4.68 -10.46 0.82
N PHE A 58 -3.98 -11.31 1.57
CA PHE A 58 -4.54 -12.57 2.09
C PHE A 58 -5.79 -12.37 2.94
N ILE A 59 -5.98 -11.19 3.54
CA ILE A 59 -7.17 -10.85 4.32
C ILE A 59 -8.45 -10.99 3.47
N PHE A 60 -8.37 -10.71 2.16
CA PHE A 60 -9.51 -10.82 1.25
C PHE A 60 -9.83 -12.27 0.84
N ASN A 61 -8.97 -13.23 1.16
CA ASN A 61 -9.18 -14.65 0.87
C ASN A 61 -9.83 -15.40 2.05
N ILE A 62 -10.17 -14.70 3.14
CA ILE A 62 -10.79 -15.33 4.32
C ILE A 62 -12.29 -15.50 4.06
N GLU A 63 -12.69 -16.67 3.55
CA GLU A 63 -14.07 -16.98 3.13
C GLU A 63 -15.13 -16.76 4.22
N ASN A 64 -14.78 -17.04 5.48
CA ASN A 64 -15.71 -16.91 6.61
C ASN A 64 -15.94 -15.46 7.06
N TRP A 65 -15.29 -14.47 6.44
CA TRP A 65 -15.46 -13.06 6.78
C TRP A 65 -16.33 -12.35 5.75
N SER A 66 -17.22 -11.46 6.22
CA SER A 66 -17.93 -10.57 5.31
C SER A 66 -16.96 -9.64 4.59
N PRO A 67 -17.25 -9.22 3.35
CA PRO A 67 -16.41 -8.29 2.60
C PRO A 67 -16.10 -7.00 3.38
N LEU A 68 -17.09 -6.49 4.12
CA LEU A 68 -16.94 -5.30 4.96
C LEU A 68 -15.93 -5.53 6.10
N LYS A 69 -15.96 -6.72 6.74
CA LYS A 69 -15.00 -7.07 7.78
C LYS A 69 -13.58 -7.17 7.22
N GLN A 70 -13.40 -7.85 6.09
CA GLN A 70 -12.10 -7.96 5.42
C GLN A 70 -11.55 -6.56 5.09
N PHE A 71 -12.39 -5.68 4.53
CA PHE A 71 -12.04 -4.30 4.20
C PHE A 71 -11.56 -3.51 5.42
N PHE A 72 -12.33 -3.50 6.51
CA PHE A 72 -11.98 -2.75 7.71
C PHE A 72 -10.72 -3.28 8.40
N VAL A 73 -10.55 -4.60 8.47
CA VAL A 73 -9.35 -5.20 9.06
C VAL A 73 -8.11 -4.87 8.21
N HIS A 74 -8.19 -5.01 6.89
CA HIS A 74 -7.10 -4.65 6.00
C HIS A 74 -6.78 -3.14 6.10
N PHE A 75 -7.80 -2.28 6.15
CA PHE A 75 -7.64 -0.84 6.29
C PHE A 75 -6.93 -0.48 7.60
N ALA A 76 -7.43 -0.98 8.74
CA ALA A 76 -6.88 -0.67 10.05
C ALA A 76 -5.43 -1.15 10.20
N LEU A 77 -5.13 -2.38 9.76
CA LEU A 77 -3.76 -2.89 9.78
C LEU A 77 -2.84 -2.06 8.87
N SER A 78 -3.31 -1.70 7.68
CA SER A 78 -2.52 -0.92 6.72
C SER A 78 -2.24 0.48 7.23
N LEU A 79 -3.21 1.09 7.90
CA LEU A 79 -3.06 2.38 8.55
C LEU A 79 -1.95 2.32 9.62
N VAL A 80 -2.01 1.31 10.51
CA VAL A 80 -1.03 1.14 11.59
C VAL A 80 0.37 0.91 11.03
N VAL A 81 0.53 -0.02 10.08
CA VAL A 81 1.83 -0.34 9.49
C VAL A 81 2.40 0.84 8.72
N TRP A 82 1.58 1.53 7.93
CA TRP A 82 2.02 2.68 7.15
C TRP A 82 2.49 3.83 8.05
N PHE A 83 1.71 4.19 9.06
CA PHE A 83 2.13 5.24 10.02
C PHE A 83 3.36 4.83 10.82
N PHE A 84 3.45 3.57 11.26
CA PHE A 84 4.60 3.08 12.00
C PHE A 84 5.88 3.20 11.18
N ILE A 85 5.88 2.70 9.95
CA ILE A 85 7.05 2.76 9.06
C ILE A 85 7.38 4.22 8.71
N SER A 86 6.39 5.01 8.34
CA SER A 86 6.60 6.39 7.87
C SER A 86 7.10 7.33 8.98
N ILE A 87 6.67 7.13 10.23
CA ILE A 87 7.12 7.94 11.37
C ILE A 87 8.46 7.43 11.90
N PHE A 88 8.55 6.15 12.25
CA PHE A 88 9.65 5.64 13.09
C PHE A 88 10.83 5.10 12.30
N ILE A 89 10.63 4.66 11.06
CA ILE A 89 11.71 4.12 10.21
C ILE A 89 12.19 5.17 9.23
N MET A 90 11.25 5.81 8.53
CA MET A 90 11.57 6.73 7.44
C MET A 90 11.65 8.19 7.89
N GLY A 91 10.98 8.56 8.98
CA GLY A 91 10.95 9.95 9.44
C GLY A 91 10.26 10.91 8.45
N TRP A 92 9.39 10.41 7.58
CA TRP A 92 8.65 11.21 6.60
C TRP A 92 7.58 12.09 7.23
N ILE A 93 7.00 11.61 8.34
CA ILE A 93 5.88 12.26 9.01
C ILE A 93 6.38 12.76 10.36
N GLN A 94 6.31 14.08 10.54
CA GLN A 94 6.57 14.71 11.84
C GLN A 94 5.41 14.40 12.80
N LEU A 95 5.72 14.25 14.10
CA LEU A 95 4.72 14.04 15.16
C LEU A 95 4.01 15.34 15.55
N THR A 96 3.44 16.02 14.56
CA THR A 96 2.59 17.20 14.75
C THR A 96 1.15 16.85 14.36
N ALA A 97 0.16 17.47 15.02
CA ALA A 97 -1.25 17.23 14.71
C ALA A 97 -1.58 17.49 13.24
N PHE A 98 -0.99 18.55 12.66
CA PHE A 98 -1.19 18.89 11.26
C PHE A 98 -0.63 17.82 10.32
N SER A 99 0.65 17.42 10.49
CA SER A 99 1.26 16.38 9.66
C SER A 99 0.51 15.06 9.74
N LEU A 100 0.10 14.66 10.95
CA LEU A 100 -0.66 13.42 11.17
C LEU A 100 -2.02 13.45 10.47
N LEU A 101 -2.80 14.54 10.63
CA LEU A 101 -4.11 14.68 10.00
C LEU A 101 -4.02 14.75 8.47
N PHE A 102 -3.01 15.45 7.95
CA PHE A 102 -2.79 15.57 6.51
C PHE A 102 -2.42 14.20 5.91
N SER A 103 -1.44 13.51 6.51
CA SER A 103 -1.03 12.15 6.12
C SER A 103 -2.18 11.15 6.21
N PHE A 104 -2.99 11.22 7.27
CA PHE A 104 -4.17 10.38 7.46
C PHE A 104 -5.21 10.60 6.36
N SER A 105 -5.46 11.87 6.01
CA SER A 105 -6.42 12.24 4.98
C SER A 105 -5.99 11.75 3.59
N ILE A 106 -4.70 11.89 3.26
CA ILE A 106 -4.13 11.35 2.02
C ILE A 106 -4.27 9.82 1.98
N PHE A 107 -3.92 9.15 3.08
CA PHE A 107 -4.02 7.69 3.16
C PHE A 107 -5.45 7.21 2.92
N ILE A 108 -6.43 7.82 3.60
CA ILE A 108 -7.85 7.52 3.38
C ILE A 108 -8.26 7.80 1.94
N GLY A 109 -7.87 8.94 1.38
CA GLY A 109 -8.20 9.31 0.00
C GLY A 109 -7.72 8.27 -1.02
N ILE A 110 -6.47 7.84 -0.91
CA ILE A 110 -5.89 6.79 -1.76
C ILE A 110 -6.62 5.46 -1.55
N TYR A 111 -6.87 5.09 -0.28
CA TYR A 111 -7.51 3.82 0.04
C TYR A 111 -8.95 3.74 -0.50
N LEU A 112 -9.73 4.82 -0.35
CA LEU A 112 -11.08 4.92 -0.89
C LEU A 112 -11.08 4.94 -2.43
N LEU A 113 -10.11 5.60 -3.05
CA LEU A 113 -9.96 5.60 -4.51
C LEU A 113 -9.72 4.17 -5.03
N ILE A 114 -8.80 3.43 -4.42
CA ILE A 114 -8.52 2.04 -4.77
C ILE A 114 -9.78 1.17 -4.56
N ALA A 115 -10.45 1.32 -3.41
CA ALA A 115 -11.67 0.60 -3.10
C ALA A 115 -12.79 0.86 -4.12
N PHE A 116 -12.93 2.12 -4.55
CA PHE A 116 -13.88 2.52 -5.57
C PHE A 116 -13.56 1.84 -6.90
N ILE A 117 -12.32 1.92 -7.38
CA ILE A 117 -11.88 1.27 -8.62
C ILE A 117 -12.22 -0.24 -8.61
N PHE A 118 -11.86 -0.94 -7.53
CA PHE A 118 -12.17 -2.37 -7.41
C PHE A 118 -13.68 -2.65 -7.34
N THR A 119 -14.46 -1.80 -6.67
CA THR A 119 -15.91 -1.94 -6.61
C THR A 119 -16.54 -1.86 -8.00
N PHE A 120 -16.14 -0.90 -8.83
CA PHE A 120 -16.65 -0.80 -10.21
C PHE A 120 -16.20 -1.98 -11.08
N TYR A 121 -14.93 -2.39 -10.94
CA TYR A 121 -14.39 -3.52 -11.67
C TYR A 121 -15.16 -4.81 -11.36
N TYR A 122 -15.40 -5.13 -10.08
CA TYR A 122 -16.10 -6.35 -9.70
C TYR A 122 -17.61 -6.30 -10.03
N LYS A 123 -18.26 -5.14 -9.95
CA LYS A 123 -19.65 -4.99 -10.43
C LYS A 123 -19.79 -5.27 -11.92
N LYS A 124 -18.80 -4.85 -12.72
CA LYS A 124 -18.76 -5.16 -14.15
C LYS A 124 -18.66 -6.68 -14.37
N ILE A 125 -17.74 -7.36 -13.68
CA ILE A 125 -17.58 -8.82 -13.76
C ILE A 125 -18.87 -9.54 -13.33
N GLU A 126 -19.50 -9.10 -12.25
CA GLU A 126 -20.77 -9.66 -11.77
C GLU A 126 -21.85 -9.59 -12.85
N THR A 127 -21.96 -8.45 -13.54
CA THR A 127 -22.93 -8.26 -14.63
C THR A 127 -22.63 -9.19 -15.81
N GLU A 128 -21.37 -9.27 -16.23
CA GLU A 128 -20.93 -10.15 -17.34
C GLU A 128 -21.18 -11.64 -17.03
N LEU A 129 -20.95 -12.06 -15.78
CA LEU A 129 -21.24 -13.43 -15.34
C LEU A 129 -22.75 -13.72 -15.33
N ASN A 130 -23.56 -12.81 -14.80
CA ASN A 130 -25.01 -12.95 -14.78
C ASN A 130 -25.61 -13.04 -16.19
N ASP A 131 -25.05 -12.30 -17.15
CA ASP A 131 -25.50 -12.34 -18.54
C ASP A 131 -25.02 -13.59 -19.28
N SER A 132 -23.95 -14.25 -18.83
CA SER A 132 -23.46 -15.51 -19.42
C SER A 132 -24.31 -16.75 -19.11
N VAL A 133 -25.18 -16.66 -18.10
CA VAL A 133 -26.05 -17.76 -17.64
C VAL A 133 -27.54 -17.49 -17.87
N LYS A 134 -27.88 -16.35 -18.47
CA LYS A 134 -29.23 -16.06 -18.99
C LYS A 134 -29.39 -16.66 -20.38
#